data_AF-A0A7V5H3C1-F1
#
_entry.id   AF-A0A7V5H3C1-F1
#
_cell.length_a   1.000
_cell.length_b   1.000
_cell.length_c   1.000
_cell.angle_alpha   90.00
_cell.angle_beta   90.00
_cell.angle_gamma   90.00
#
_symmetry.space_group_name_H-M   'P 1'
#
loop_
_entity.id
_entity.type
_entity.pdbx_description
1 polymer ?
#
loop_
_entity_poly.entity_id
_entity_poly.type
_entity_poly.pdbx_seq_one_letter_code
_entity_poly.pdbx_strand_id
1 'polypeptide(L)'
;MNLILTLLFLVTIAVIGKYVFQKIPVDNLIHNFLNYSGFYYLALGVLLGPYFLNVFTEDVISQSYFVFSLVLGWTGFLIGLQLNFKQVSRFKSAYYFKGLFYFLLNLAIIFALLYVSNYLIIKKLTWLEILLLAVAGGMTSTITISLLIRTKKFDAKSGHFLEFLAAFDNVLGVLTLGILFAAFQLSTSSQKEALFYLVSAYLIVFLFSLVYKALSKEITSFETELLVILAIILIVVAVSKILQNSVLFLSALLGTTVANFKNVNIKKLYLAVQEW
;
A
#
# COMPACT_ATOMS: atom_id res chain seq x y z
N MET A 1 -6.57 -4.28 -27.74
CA MET A 1 -6.51 -5.62 -27.12
C MET A 1 -7.60 -5.69 -26.06
N ASN A 2 -8.33 -6.80 -25.91
CA ASN A 2 -9.38 -6.92 -24.88
C ASN A 2 -8.72 -6.81 -23.48
N LEU A 3 -9.31 -6.03 -22.56
CA LEU A 3 -8.80 -5.81 -21.19
C LEU A 3 -8.41 -7.12 -20.51
N ILE A 4 -9.27 -8.15 -20.66
CA ILE A 4 -9.07 -9.47 -20.06
C ILE A 4 -7.78 -10.12 -20.59
N LEU A 5 -7.53 -10.04 -21.90
CA LEU A 5 -6.32 -10.56 -22.51
C LEU A 5 -5.08 -9.80 -22.02
N THR A 6 -5.17 -8.48 -21.86
CA THR A 6 -4.07 -7.68 -21.34
C THR A 6 -3.74 -8.01 -19.89
N LEU A 7 -4.75 -8.19 -19.04
CA LEU A 7 -4.57 -8.59 -17.65
C LEU A 7 -4.01 -10.02 -17.53
N LEU A 8 -4.53 -10.96 -18.33
CA LEU A 8 -3.98 -12.33 -18.38
C LEU A 8 -2.54 -12.35 -18.85
N PHE A 9 -2.20 -11.56 -19.87
CA PHE A 9 -0.84 -11.42 -20.36
C PHE A 9 0.08 -10.84 -19.28
N LEU A 10 -0.37 -9.82 -18.54
CA LEU A 10 0.33 -9.24 -17.40
C LEU A 10 0.63 -10.28 -16.31
N VAL A 11 -0.39 -11.01 -15.88
CA VAL A 11 -0.25 -12.06 -14.85
C VAL A 11 0.72 -13.13 -15.35
N THR A 12 0.62 -13.52 -16.61
CA THR A 12 1.50 -14.52 -17.22
C THR A 12 2.95 -14.04 -17.21
N ILE A 13 3.22 -12.80 -17.66
CA ILE A 13 4.56 -12.21 -17.60
C ILE A 13 5.07 -12.10 -16.17
N ALA A 14 4.23 -11.69 -15.23
CA ALA A 14 4.62 -11.54 -13.83
C ALA A 14 4.98 -12.90 -13.20
N VAL A 15 4.20 -13.95 -13.46
CA VAL A 15 4.45 -15.31 -12.98
C VAL A 15 5.69 -15.91 -13.61
N ILE A 16 5.83 -15.79 -14.94
CA ILE A 16 7.03 -16.26 -15.66
C ILE A 16 8.26 -15.50 -15.16
N GLY A 17 8.17 -14.18 -15.04
CA GLY A 17 9.22 -13.33 -14.50
C GLY A 17 9.66 -13.79 -13.11
N LYS A 18 8.72 -13.95 -12.17
CA LYS A 18 9.00 -14.49 -10.83
C LYS A 18 9.75 -15.82 -10.90
N TYR A 19 9.29 -16.75 -11.72
CA TYR A 19 9.89 -18.09 -11.82
C TYR A 19 11.29 -18.07 -12.46
N VAL A 20 11.50 -17.26 -13.50
CA VAL A 20 12.78 -17.13 -14.20
C VAL A 20 13.81 -16.41 -13.33
N PHE A 21 13.44 -15.27 -12.73
CA PHE A 21 14.37 -14.47 -11.93
C PHE A 21 14.75 -15.13 -10.61
N GLN A 22 13.86 -15.93 -10.00
CA GLN A 22 14.21 -16.71 -8.79
C GLN A 22 15.24 -17.82 -9.06
N LYS A 23 15.36 -18.30 -10.31
CA LYS A 23 16.26 -19.40 -10.68
C LYS A 23 17.65 -18.97 -11.12
N ILE A 24 17.96 -17.68 -11.13
CA ILE A 24 19.26 -17.18 -11.58
C ILE A 24 20.09 -16.89 -10.31
N PRO A 25 20.93 -17.82 -9.81
CA PRO A 25 21.79 -17.55 -8.67
C PRO A 25 23.02 -16.76 -9.14
N VAL A 26 22.91 -15.43 -9.20
CA VAL A 26 24.06 -14.58 -9.50
C VAL A 26 24.34 -13.69 -8.31
N ASP A 27 25.45 -13.94 -7.61
CA ASP A 27 25.78 -13.25 -6.36
C ASP A 27 26.46 -11.88 -6.62
N ASN A 28 25.85 -11.09 -7.51
CA ASN A 28 26.33 -9.75 -7.87
C ASN A 28 25.46 -8.67 -7.21
N LEU A 29 26.07 -7.52 -6.88
CA LEU A 29 25.36 -6.35 -6.34
C LEU A 29 24.18 -5.92 -7.21
N ILE A 30 24.37 -5.92 -8.53
CA ILE A 30 23.32 -5.55 -9.50
C ILE A 30 22.17 -6.55 -9.47
N HIS A 31 22.47 -7.85 -9.40
CA HIS A 31 21.44 -8.88 -9.36
C HIS A 31 20.65 -8.84 -8.04
N ASN A 32 21.33 -8.63 -6.92
CA ASN A 32 20.71 -8.38 -5.63
C ASN A 32 19.80 -7.13 -5.68
N PHE A 33 20.29 -6.02 -6.22
CA PHE A 33 19.47 -4.81 -6.41
C PHE A 33 18.23 -5.08 -7.27
N LEU A 34 18.39 -5.73 -8.43
CA LEU A 34 17.28 -6.04 -9.34
C LEU A 34 16.23 -6.93 -8.67
N ASN A 35 16.66 -7.99 -7.97
CA ASN A 35 15.77 -8.92 -7.30
C ASN A 35 14.99 -8.27 -6.15
N TYR A 36 15.66 -7.47 -5.32
CA TYR A 36 15.04 -6.87 -4.13
C TYR A 36 14.21 -5.62 -4.43
N SER A 37 14.57 -4.84 -5.46
CA SER A 37 13.87 -3.61 -5.83
C SER A 37 12.65 -3.86 -6.73
N GLY A 38 12.56 -5.02 -7.38
CA GLY A 38 11.53 -5.29 -8.37
C GLY A 38 11.67 -4.44 -9.64
N PHE A 39 12.86 -3.86 -9.88
CA PHE A 39 13.11 -2.97 -11.02
C PHE A 39 12.75 -3.59 -12.38
N TYR A 40 12.89 -4.91 -12.53
CA TYR A 40 12.49 -5.61 -13.75
C TYR A 40 10.98 -5.47 -14.05
N TYR A 41 10.12 -5.36 -13.04
CA TYR A 41 8.69 -5.07 -13.26
C TYR A 41 8.48 -3.63 -13.77
N LEU A 42 9.27 -2.66 -13.28
CA LEU A 42 9.24 -1.28 -13.79
C LEU A 42 9.74 -1.22 -15.24
N ALA A 43 10.85 -1.88 -15.54
CA ALA A 43 11.41 -1.95 -16.89
C ALA A 43 10.43 -2.62 -17.87
N LEU A 44 9.79 -3.73 -17.46
CA LEU A 44 8.73 -4.37 -18.24
C LEU A 44 7.54 -3.44 -18.45
N GLY A 45 7.12 -2.70 -17.42
CA GLY A 45 6.05 -1.71 -17.54
C GLY A 45 6.37 -0.62 -18.57
N VAL A 46 7.61 -0.12 -18.59
CA VAL A 46 8.07 0.85 -19.60
C VAL A 46 8.07 0.23 -21.00
N LEU A 47 8.61 -0.98 -21.17
CA LEU A 47 8.66 -1.68 -22.45
C LEU A 47 7.26 -2.03 -22.99
N LEU A 48 6.32 -2.39 -22.13
CA LEU A 48 4.93 -2.69 -22.50
C LEU A 48 4.09 -1.42 -22.65
N GLY A 49 4.60 -0.28 -22.19
CA GLY A 49 3.94 1.02 -22.21
C GLY A 49 3.80 1.62 -23.61
N PRO A 50 3.17 2.81 -23.70
CA PRO A 50 2.85 3.46 -24.97
C PRO A 50 4.09 3.83 -25.80
N TYR A 51 5.26 3.97 -25.17
CA TYR A 51 6.50 4.38 -25.85
C TYR A 51 7.19 3.27 -26.66
N PHE A 52 6.92 2.00 -26.36
CA PHE A 52 7.64 0.87 -26.96
C PHE A 52 6.68 -0.10 -27.65
N LEU A 53 6.03 -0.99 -26.88
CA LEU A 53 5.15 -2.02 -27.45
C LEU A 53 3.69 -1.58 -27.55
N ASN A 54 3.31 -0.47 -26.90
CA ASN A 54 1.95 0.10 -26.89
C ASN A 54 0.86 -0.94 -26.51
N VAL A 55 1.21 -1.85 -25.61
CA VAL A 55 0.28 -2.87 -25.07
C VAL A 55 -0.64 -2.22 -24.04
N PHE A 56 -0.08 -1.31 -23.23
CA PHE A 56 -0.83 -0.45 -22.32
C PHE A 56 -1.20 0.87 -22.99
N THR A 57 -2.28 0.84 -23.76
CA THR A 57 -2.90 2.08 -24.24
C THR A 57 -3.59 2.82 -23.08
N GLU A 58 -3.85 4.11 -23.23
CA GLU A 58 -4.57 4.91 -22.24
C GLU A 58 -5.96 4.31 -21.90
N ASP A 59 -6.64 3.73 -22.89
CA ASP A 59 -7.89 3.00 -22.70
C ASP A 59 -7.75 1.80 -21.77
N VAL A 60 -6.69 0.99 -21.94
CA VAL A 60 -6.43 -0.16 -21.06
C VAL A 60 -6.10 0.31 -19.65
N ILE A 61 -5.31 1.36 -19.50
CA ILE A 61 -4.94 1.92 -18.20
C ILE A 61 -6.18 2.45 -17.46
N SER A 62 -7.03 3.21 -18.16
CA SER A 62 -8.26 3.76 -17.57
C SER A 62 -9.25 2.67 -17.16
N GLN A 63 -9.40 1.61 -17.95
CA GLN A 63 -10.23 0.44 -17.61
C GLN A 63 -9.62 -0.40 -16.48
N SER A 64 -8.28 -0.44 -16.37
CA SER A 64 -7.57 -1.15 -15.30
C SER A 64 -7.61 -0.43 -13.95
N TYR A 65 -8.13 0.80 -13.89
CA TYR A 65 -8.27 1.57 -12.66
C TYR A 65 -8.93 0.77 -11.52
N PHE A 66 -9.95 -0.04 -11.84
CA PHE A 66 -10.62 -0.88 -10.85
C PHE A 66 -9.69 -1.93 -10.25
N VAL A 67 -8.88 -2.59 -11.09
CA VAL A 67 -7.89 -3.58 -10.64
C VAL A 67 -6.83 -2.91 -9.76
N PHE A 68 -6.30 -1.76 -10.16
CA PHE A 68 -5.34 -1.02 -9.34
C PHE A 68 -5.94 -0.58 -8.01
N SER A 69 -7.18 -0.10 -8.02
CA SER A 69 -7.88 0.29 -6.80
C SER A 69 -8.11 -0.90 -5.86
N LEU A 70 -8.44 -2.08 -6.41
CA LEU A 70 -8.56 -3.30 -5.61
C LEU A 70 -7.22 -3.72 -4.99
N VAL A 71 -6.13 -3.68 -5.76
CA VAL A 71 -4.78 -3.99 -5.26
C VAL A 71 -4.35 -3.00 -4.17
N LEU A 72 -4.64 -1.71 -4.35
CA LEU A 72 -4.40 -0.67 -3.34
C LEU A 72 -5.28 -0.88 -2.10
N GLY A 73 -6.55 -1.24 -2.27
CA GLY A 73 -7.44 -1.56 -1.16
C GLY A 73 -6.93 -2.76 -0.36
N TRP A 74 -6.50 -3.82 -1.04
CA TRP A 74 -5.88 -4.97 -0.42
C TRP A 74 -4.58 -4.61 0.33
N THR A 75 -3.70 -3.84 -0.30
CA THR A 75 -2.44 -3.37 0.29
C THR A 75 -2.71 -2.52 1.53
N GLY A 76 -3.67 -1.59 1.45
CA GLY A 76 -4.09 -0.75 2.57
C GLY A 76 -4.60 -1.60 3.73
N PHE A 77 -5.47 -2.56 3.44
CA PHE A 77 -5.97 -3.51 4.44
C PHE A 77 -4.83 -4.27 5.14
N LEU A 78 -3.83 -4.77 4.39
CA LEU A 78 -2.68 -5.45 4.98
C LEU A 78 -1.83 -4.54 5.87
N ILE A 79 -1.60 -3.29 5.47
CA ILE A 79 -0.93 -2.28 6.30
C ILE A 79 -1.75 -2.06 7.58
N GLY A 80 -3.08 -1.96 7.46
CA GLY A 80 -4.00 -1.85 8.59
C GLY A 80 -3.91 -3.02 9.56
N LEU A 81 -3.77 -4.25 9.06
CA LEU A 81 -3.63 -5.44 9.92
C LEU A 81 -2.38 -5.41 10.80
N GLN A 82 -1.31 -4.73 10.35
CA GLN A 82 -0.09 -4.55 11.13
C GLN A 82 -0.32 -3.64 12.35
N LEU A 83 -1.38 -2.83 12.35
CA LEU A 83 -1.78 -1.94 13.45
C LEU A 83 -2.61 -2.64 14.54
N ASN A 84 -2.19 -3.83 14.95
CA ASN A 84 -2.71 -4.45 16.16
C ASN A 84 -2.13 -3.74 17.39
N PHE A 85 -2.96 -3.00 18.13
CA PHE A 85 -2.49 -2.19 19.27
C PHE A 85 -1.81 -3.02 20.37
N LYS A 86 -2.16 -4.31 20.52
CA LYS A 86 -1.52 -5.21 21.49
C LYS A 86 -0.12 -5.66 21.06
N GLN A 87 0.15 -5.69 19.75
CA GLN A 87 1.46 -6.05 19.21
C GLN A 87 2.36 -4.82 19.14
N VAL A 88 1.80 -3.71 18.63
CA VAL A 88 2.47 -2.41 18.52
C VAL A 88 2.94 -1.96 19.91
N SER A 89 2.09 -2.01 20.95
CA SER A 89 2.48 -1.58 22.30
C SER A 89 3.65 -2.36 22.96
N ARG A 90 4.11 -3.46 22.37
CA ARG A 90 5.27 -4.24 22.86
C ARG A 90 6.61 -3.62 22.48
N PHE A 91 6.65 -2.76 21.46
CA PHE A 91 7.89 -2.12 21.03
C PHE A 91 8.31 -1.03 22.00
N LYS A 92 9.64 -0.84 22.14
CA LYS A 92 10.20 0.20 23.01
C LYS A 92 9.82 1.59 22.50
N SER A 93 9.49 2.52 23.39
CA SER A 93 9.14 3.91 23.03
C SER A 93 10.18 4.58 22.12
N ALA A 94 11.46 4.30 22.33
CA ALA A 94 12.56 4.81 21.51
C ALA A 94 12.47 4.41 20.02
N TYR A 95 11.81 3.29 19.69
CA TYR A 95 11.63 2.86 18.30
C TYR A 95 10.67 3.79 17.56
N TYR A 96 9.58 4.21 18.21
CA TYR A 96 8.62 5.15 17.64
C TYR A 96 9.25 6.51 17.34
N PHE A 97 10.02 7.05 18.28
CA PHE A 97 10.67 8.34 18.08
C PHE A 97 11.68 8.29 16.92
N LYS A 98 12.51 7.24 16.88
CA LYS A 98 13.44 7.01 15.76
C LYS A 98 12.71 6.81 14.44
N GLY A 99 11.63 6.02 14.44
CA GLY A 99 10.83 5.76 13.26
C GLY A 99 10.20 7.03 12.69
N LEU A 100 9.61 7.86 13.56
CA LEU A 100 9.06 9.16 13.17
C LEU A 100 10.15 10.08 12.61
N PHE A 101 11.31 10.14 13.27
CA PHE A 101 12.45 10.92 12.79
C PHE A 101 12.90 10.48 11.38
N TYR A 102 13.07 9.17 11.15
CA TYR A 102 13.46 8.64 9.85
C TYR A 102 12.39 8.88 8.77
N PHE A 103 11.10 8.71 9.11
CA PHE A 103 9.99 9.03 8.20
C PHE A 103 10.02 10.50 7.78
N LEU A 104 10.12 11.43 8.74
CA LEU A 104 10.15 12.87 8.45
C LEU A 104 11.41 13.27 7.67
N LEU A 105 12.57 12.70 8.01
CA LEU A 105 13.81 12.94 7.30
C LEU A 105 13.71 12.47 5.84
N ASN A 106 13.20 11.26 5.61
CA ASN A 106 13.01 10.70 4.28
C ASN A 106 12.02 11.54 3.47
N LEU A 107 10.88 11.88 4.09
CA LEU A 107 9.87 12.75 3.48
C LEU A 107 10.45 14.11 3.09
N ALA A 108 11.23 14.74 3.97
CA ALA A 108 11.87 16.03 3.70
C ALA A 108 12.87 15.95 2.55
N ILE A 109 13.69 14.89 2.50
CA ILE A 109 14.67 14.68 1.42
C ILE A 109 13.94 14.49 0.07
N ILE A 110 12.97 13.59 0.00
CA ILE A 110 12.23 13.31 -1.23
C ILE A 110 11.44 14.55 -1.67
N PHE A 111 10.77 15.23 -0.72
CA PHE A 111 10.07 16.48 -1.00
C PHE A 111 11.01 17.54 -1.57
N ALA A 112 12.17 17.76 -0.95
CA ALA A 112 13.15 18.73 -1.44
C ALA A 112 13.64 18.38 -2.85
N LEU A 113 13.96 17.11 -3.11
CA LEU A 113 14.37 16.64 -4.44
C LEU A 113 13.28 16.87 -5.48
N LEU A 114 12.03 16.51 -5.18
CA LEU A 114 10.89 16.71 -6.08
C LEU A 114 10.58 18.20 -6.27
N TYR A 115 10.69 19.02 -5.23
CA TYR A 115 10.46 20.45 -5.29
C TYR A 115 11.48 21.16 -6.19
N VAL A 116 12.78 20.84 -6.02
CA VAL A 116 13.85 21.34 -6.89
C VAL A 116 13.63 20.84 -8.33
N SER A 117 13.30 19.56 -8.51
CA SER A 117 13.03 18.99 -9.83
C SER A 117 11.83 19.65 -10.52
N ASN A 118 10.77 19.95 -9.78
CA ASN A 118 9.59 20.65 -10.28
C ASN A 118 9.94 22.06 -10.76
N TYR A 119 10.81 22.77 -10.03
CA TYR A 119 11.33 24.08 -10.44
C TYR A 119 12.19 24.01 -11.71
N LEU A 120 13.07 22.99 -11.81
CA LEU A 120 14.00 22.83 -12.95
C LEU A 120 13.30 22.35 -14.24
N ILE A 121 12.33 21.45 -14.14
CA ILE A 121 11.66 20.81 -15.29
C ILE A 121 10.44 21.63 -15.78
N ILE A 122 10.13 22.78 -15.14
CA ILE A 122 8.98 23.63 -15.43
C ILE A 122 7.65 22.84 -15.35
N LYS A 123 7.53 21.96 -14.36
CA LYS A 123 6.21 21.44 -13.98
C LYS A 123 5.61 22.43 -12.98
N LYS A 124 4.32 22.76 -13.16
CA LYS A 124 3.58 23.67 -12.28
C LYS A 124 2.80 22.90 -11.22
N LEU A 125 3.42 21.89 -10.60
CA LEU A 125 2.79 21.20 -9.48
C LEU A 125 2.75 22.11 -8.26
N THR A 126 1.63 22.08 -7.56
CA THR A 126 1.44 22.71 -6.26
C THR A 126 2.26 21.99 -5.19
N TRP A 127 2.56 22.67 -4.08
CA TRP A 127 3.30 22.07 -2.98
C TRP A 127 2.58 20.87 -2.36
N LEU A 128 1.23 20.85 -2.37
CA LEU A 128 0.43 19.72 -1.89
C LEU A 128 0.58 18.48 -2.79
N GLU A 129 0.60 18.66 -4.12
CA GLU A 129 0.82 17.57 -5.07
C GLU A 129 2.24 17.00 -4.93
N ILE A 130 3.24 17.87 -4.76
CA ILE A 130 4.63 17.45 -4.51
C ILE A 130 4.73 16.67 -3.20
N LEU A 131 4.04 17.13 -2.15
CA LEU A 131 4.00 16.44 -0.86
C LEU A 131 3.32 15.08 -0.96
N LEU A 132 2.21 14.98 -1.70
CA LEU A 132 1.54 13.71 -1.96
C LEU A 132 2.46 12.72 -2.69
N LEU A 133 3.16 13.19 -3.72
CA LEU A 133 4.16 12.38 -4.43
C LEU A 133 5.33 11.97 -3.52
N ALA A 134 5.79 12.87 -2.65
CA ALA A 134 6.87 12.59 -1.72
C ALA A 134 6.48 11.51 -0.69
N VAL A 135 5.25 11.57 -0.16
CA VAL A 135 4.73 10.53 0.73
C VAL A 135 4.60 9.20 -0.02
N ALA A 136 3.97 9.19 -1.19
CA ALA A 136 3.77 7.97 -1.97
C ALA A 136 5.10 7.32 -2.40
N GLY A 137 6.09 8.12 -2.78
CA GLY A 137 7.43 7.64 -3.16
C GLY A 137 8.35 7.33 -1.97
N GLY A 138 8.03 7.82 -0.77
CA GLY A 138 8.83 7.63 0.44
C GLY A 138 8.50 6.38 1.24
N MET A 139 7.38 5.71 0.95
CA MET A 139 6.97 4.51 1.68
C MET A 139 7.87 3.30 1.38
N THR A 140 8.24 2.58 2.44
CA THR A 140 9.19 1.47 2.39
C THR A 140 8.50 0.11 2.19
N SER A 141 9.03 -0.72 1.30
CA SER A 141 8.60 -2.12 1.13
C SER A 141 9.05 -3.00 2.31
N THR A 142 8.09 -3.49 3.11
CA THR A 142 8.34 -4.43 4.21
C THR A 142 8.88 -5.78 3.73
N ILE A 143 8.45 -6.23 2.55
CA ILE A 143 8.89 -7.49 1.93
C ILE A 143 10.36 -7.40 1.57
N THR A 144 10.77 -6.29 0.94
CA THR A 144 12.17 -6.04 0.56
C THR A 144 13.08 -6.02 1.78
N ILE A 145 12.66 -5.33 2.85
CA ILE A 145 13.41 -5.31 4.12
C ILE A 145 13.48 -6.70 4.76
N SER A 146 12.38 -7.44 4.79
CA SER A 146 12.34 -8.81 5.34
C SER A 146 13.28 -9.75 4.59
N LEU A 147 13.32 -9.66 3.25
CA LEU A 147 14.24 -10.44 2.41
C LEU A 147 15.70 -10.04 2.65
N LEU A 148 15.98 -8.73 2.74
CA LEU A 148 17.32 -8.22 3.01
C LEU A 148 17.85 -8.69 4.38
N ILE A 149 17.00 -8.68 5.41
CA ILE A 149 17.36 -9.18 6.75
C ILE A 149 17.73 -10.66 6.71
N ARG A 150 16.92 -11.48 6.02
CA ARG A 150 17.15 -12.93 5.88
C ARG A 150 18.42 -13.25 5.10
N THR A 151 18.72 -12.48 4.06
CA THR A 151 19.85 -12.78 3.15
C THR A 151 21.18 -12.22 3.65
N LYS A 152 21.20 -11.04 4.28
CA LYS A 152 22.44 -10.39 4.75
C LYS A 152 22.82 -10.72 6.19
N LYS A 153 22.14 -11.67 6.85
CA LYS A 153 22.43 -12.14 8.22
C LYS A 153 22.59 -11.00 9.23
N PHE A 154 21.66 -10.05 9.22
CA PHE A 154 21.65 -8.98 10.22
C PHE A 154 21.54 -9.54 11.64
N ASP A 155 22.10 -8.83 12.62
CA ASP A 155 21.88 -9.15 14.02
C ASP A 155 20.40 -8.98 14.38
N ALA A 156 19.92 -9.78 15.34
CA ALA A 156 18.50 -9.82 15.70
C ALA A 156 17.95 -8.43 16.07
N LYS A 157 18.75 -7.59 16.74
CA LYS A 157 18.33 -6.26 17.17
C LYS A 157 18.14 -5.31 15.99
N SER A 158 19.10 -5.24 15.07
CA SER A 158 18.97 -4.38 13.88
C SER A 158 17.90 -4.90 12.93
N GLY A 159 17.80 -6.22 12.75
CA GLY A 159 16.74 -6.84 11.96
C GLY A 159 15.35 -6.45 12.47
N HIS A 160 15.08 -6.65 13.76
CA HIS A 160 13.80 -6.25 14.36
C HIS A 160 13.54 -4.74 14.29
N PHE A 161 14.57 -3.91 14.40
CA PHE A 161 14.41 -2.46 14.24
C PHE A 161 14.05 -2.08 12.80
N LEU A 162 14.68 -2.70 11.80
CA LEU A 162 14.38 -2.45 10.38
C LEU A 162 12.97 -2.94 10.00
N GLU A 163 12.55 -4.11 10.49
CA GLU A 163 11.17 -4.60 10.30
C GLU A 163 10.15 -3.64 10.91
N PHE A 164 10.39 -3.21 12.16
CA PHE A 164 9.55 -2.21 12.82
C PHE A 164 9.53 -0.92 12.01
N LEU A 165 10.69 -0.42 11.58
CA LEU A 165 10.81 0.82 10.84
C LEU A 165 10.01 0.76 9.53
N ALA A 166 10.14 -0.31 8.75
CA ALA A 166 9.41 -0.47 7.50
C ALA A 166 7.89 -0.57 7.69
N ALA A 167 7.43 -1.28 8.73
CA ALA A 167 6.00 -1.38 9.03
C ALA A 167 5.45 -0.02 9.53
N PHE A 168 6.19 0.65 10.42
CA PHE A 168 5.78 1.94 10.98
C PHE A 168 5.80 3.07 9.94
N ASP A 169 6.77 3.05 9.03
CA ASP A 169 6.86 3.97 7.88
C ASP A 169 5.62 3.86 6.98
N ASN A 170 5.16 2.64 6.68
CA ASN A 170 3.92 2.43 5.92
C ASN A 170 2.69 2.97 6.65
N VAL A 171 2.59 2.77 7.95
CA VAL A 171 1.52 3.35 8.78
C VAL A 171 1.52 4.87 8.68
N LEU A 172 2.66 5.51 8.92
CA LEU A 172 2.78 6.96 8.88
C LEU A 172 2.49 7.53 7.49
N GLY A 173 2.97 6.86 6.44
CA GLY A 173 2.70 7.20 5.04
C GLY A 173 1.21 7.14 4.73
N VAL A 174 0.52 6.05 5.10
CA VAL A 174 -0.92 5.91 4.87
C VAL A 174 -1.73 6.95 5.66
N LEU A 175 -1.38 7.21 6.92
CA LEU A 175 -2.03 8.25 7.73
C LEU A 175 -1.83 9.64 7.10
N THR A 176 -0.62 9.93 6.63
CA THR A 176 -0.30 11.21 5.99
C THR A 176 -1.05 11.36 4.67
N LEU A 177 -1.17 10.29 3.87
CA LEU A 177 -2.02 10.28 2.67
C LEU A 177 -3.49 10.60 3.02
N GLY A 178 -4.04 10.01 4.08
CA GLY A 178 -5.40 10.32 4.54
C GLY A 178 -5.58 11.81 4.87
N ILE A 179 -4.62 12.40 5.57
CA ILE A 179 -4.62 13.84 5.91
C ILE A 179 -4.49 14.71 4.66
N LEU A 180 -3.62 14.34 3.71
CA LEU A 180 -3.44 15.09 2.48
C LEU A 180 -4.68 15.06 1.60
N PHE A 181 -5.35 13.91 1.47
CA PHE A 181 -6.62 13.84 0.73
C PHE A 181 -7.72 14.68 1.37
N ALA A 182 -7.80 14.71 2.71
CA ALA A 182 -8.70 15.62 3.41
C ALA A 182 -8.36 17.10 3.14
N ALA A 183 -7.07 17.45 3.11
CA ALA A 183 -6.62 18.81 2.77
C ALA A 183 -6.96 19.17 1.32
N PHE A 184 -6.83 18.25 0.37
CA PHE A 184 -7.26 18.45 -1.02
C PHE A 184 -8.75 18.72 -1.10
N GLN A 185 -9.59 17.95 -0.41
CA GLN A 185 -11.03 18.17 -0.37
C GLN A 185 -11.40 19.55 0.19
N LEU A 186 -10.71 20.00 1.24
CA LEU A 186 -10.90 21.34 1.80
C LEU A 186 -10.46 22.45 0.84
N SER A 187 -9.53 22.17 -0.09
CA SER A 187 -9.09 23.14 -1.10
C SER A 187 -10.04 23.24 -2.29
N THR A 188 -10.78 22.18 -2.62
CA THR A 188 -11.66 22.11 -3.78
C THR A 188 -13.14 22.31 -3.47
N SER A 189 -13.56 22.12 -2.22
CA SER A 189 -14.97 22.10 -1.81
C SER A 189 -15.20 22.96 -0.57
N SER A 190 -16.46 23.25 -0.25
CA SER A 190 -16.77 23.96 0.99
C SER A 190 -16.37 23.13 2.22
N GLN A 191 -16.03 23.79 3.33
CA GLN A 191 -15.65 23.09 4.58
C GLN A 191 -16.71 22.08 5.04
N LYS A 192 -17.99 22.39 4.86
CA LYS A 192 -19.11 21.51 5.24
C LYS A 192 -19.15 20.25 4.37
N GLU A 193 -18.94 20.39 3.07
CA GLU A 193 -18.91 19.25 2.14
C GLU A 193 -17.68 18.37 2.38
N ALA A 194 -16.50 18.98 2.58
CA ALA A 194 -15.29 18.24 2.90
C ALA A 194 -15.43 17.44 4.20
N LEU A 195 -15.99 18.04 5.25
CA LEU A 195 -16.31 17.34 6.50
C LEU A 195 -17.33 16.23 6.29
N PHE A 196 -18.36 16.46 5.46
CA PHE A 196 -19.36 15.44 5.14
C PHE A 196 -18.73 14.23 4.43
N TYR A 197 -17.89 14.45 3.40
CA TYR A 197 -17.21 13.38 2.69
C TYR A 197 -16.23 12.61 3.58
N LEU A 198 -15.49 13.32 4.44
CA LEU A 198 -14.59 12.70 5.40
C LEU A 198 -15.39 11.86 6.40
N VAL A 199 -16.35 12.45 7.12
CA VAL A 199 -17.11 11.73 8.17
C VAL A 199 -17.86 10.54 7.59
N SER A 200 -18.50 10.69 6.43
CA SER A 200 -19.23 9.60 5.77
C SER A 200 -18.30 8.45 5.39
N ALA A 201 -17.10 8.73 4.88
CA ALA A 201 -16.14 7.68 4.53
C ALA A 201 -15.72 6.84 5.75
N TYR A 202 -15.43 7.48 6.88
CA TYR A 202 -15.03 6.80 8.11
C TYR A 202 -16.19 6.02 8.72
N LEU A 203 -17.40 6.60 8.70
CA LEU A 203 -18.60 5.95 9.20
C LEU A 203 -18.91 4.68 8.40
N ILE A 204 -18.77 4.72 7.08
CA ILE A 204 -18.98 3.54 6.22
C ILE A 204 -17.95 2.46 6.53
N VAL A 205 -16.66 2.78 6.62
CA VAL A 205 -15.61 1.81 6.98
C VAL A 205 -15.89 1.18 8.35
N PHE A 206 -16.31 1.98 9.32
CA PHE A 206 -16.67 1.49 10.65
C PHE A 206 -17.89 0.56 10.62
N LEU A 207 -18.95 0.94 9.90
CA LEU A 207 -20.14 0.09 9.73
C LEU A 207 -19.79 -1.26 9.10
N PHE A 208 -19.01 -1.28 8.02
CA PHE A 208 -18.61 -2.53 7.38
C PHE A 208 -17.64 -3.37 8.24
N SER A 209 -16.84 -2.73 9.09
CA SER A 209 -16.05 -3.44 10.10
C SER A 209 -16.94 -4.14 11.14
N LEU A 210 -18.07 -3.52 11.53
CA LEU A 210 -19.05 -4.16 12.41
C LEU A 210 -19.79 -5.31 11.72
N VAL A 211 -20.15 -5.14 10.44
CA VAL A 211 -20.71 -6.23 9.63
C VAL A 211 -19.74 -7.41 9.58
N TYR A 212 -18.45 -7.15 9.31
CA TYR A 212 -17.42 -8.18 9.37
C TYR A 212 -17.41 -8.90 10.71
N LYS A 213 -17.39 -8.15 11.82
CA LYS A 213 -17.39 -8.73 13.19
C LYS A 213 -18.62 -9.59 13.48
N ALA A 214 -19.77 -9.23 12.93
CA ALA A 214 -21.00 -10.02 13.07
C ALA A 214 -20.88 -11.34 12.28
N LEU A 215 -20.46 -11.26 11.02
CA LEU A 215 -20.28 -12.41 10.14
C LEU A 215 -19.16 -13.34 10.61
N SER A 216 -18.07 -12.80 11.15
CA SER A 216 -16.88 -13.57 11.56
C SER A 216 -17.17 -14.59 12.66
N LYS A 217 -18.33 -14.53 13.32
CA LYS A 217 -18.77 -15.53 14.30
C LYS A 217 -19.30 -16.80 13.63
N GLU A 218 -19.91 -16.65 12.46
CA GLU A 218 -20.55 -17.74 11.70
C GLU A 218 -19.60 -18.35 10.65
N ILE A 219 -18.53 -17.62 10.31
CA ILE A 219 -17.54 -18.07 9.34
C ILE A 219 -16.66 -19.17 9.97
N THR A 220 -16.79 -20.38 9.46
CA THR A 220 -16.02 -21.55 9.89
C THR A 220 -14.83 -21.85 8.97
N SER A 221 -14.96 -21.58 7.67
CA SER A 221 -13.90 -21.82 6.69
C SER A 221 -13.11 -20.55 6.36
N PHE A 222 -11.82 -20.74 6.12
CA PHE A 222 -10.89 -19.64 5.85
C PHE A 222 -11.13 -19.00 4.48
N GLU A 223 -11.50 -19.81 3.49
CA GLU A 223 -11.84 -19.37 2.14
C GLU A 223 -13.04 -18.42 2.19
N THR A 224 -14.04 -18.73 3.03
CA THR A 224 -15.19 -17.85 3.25
C THR A 224 -14.77 -16.56 3.95
N GLU A 225 -13.86 -16.62 4.93
CA GLU A 225 -13.32 -15.43 5.60
C GLU A 225 -12.63 -14.49 4.60
N LEU A 226 -11.77 -15.04 3.73
CA LEU A 226 -11.11 -14.27 2.66
C LEU A 226 -12.11 -13.66 1.67
N LEU A 227 -13.12 -14.42 1.24
CA LEU A 227 -14.14 -13.92 0.31
C LEU A 227 -14.94 -12.76 0.92
N VAL A 228 -15.29 -12.86 2.21
CA VAL A 228 -16.00 -11.80 2.93
C VAL A 228 -15.13 -10.55 3.05
N ILE A 229 -13.84 -10.71 3.39
CA ILE A 229 -12.89 -9.58 3.44
C ILE A 229 -12.74 -8.92 2.07
N LEU A 230 -12.57 -9.72 1.01
CA LEU A 230 -12.45 -9.24 -0.35
C LEU A 230 -13.71 -8.45 -0.76
N ALA A 231 -14.90 -8.97 -0.45
CA ALA A 231 -16.17 -8.29 -0.72
C ALA A 231 -16.26 -6.95 0.01
N ILE A 232 -15.83 -6.88 1.28
CA ILE A 232 -15.83 -5.63 2.04
C ILE A 232 -14.80 -4.64 1.48
N ILE A 233 -13.61 -5.11 1.10
CA ILE A 233 -12.60 -4.26 0.46
C ILE A 233 -13.13 -3.68 -0.85
N LEU A 234 -13.81 -4.47 -1.67
CA LEU A 234 -14.46 -3.99 -2.90
C LEU A 234 -15.47 -2.87 -2.63
N ILE A 235 -16.26 -3.01 -1.57
CA ILE A 235 -17.19 -1.96 -1.15
C ILE A 235 -16.42 -0.71 -0.70
N VAL A 236 -15.38 -0.86 0.11
CA VAL A 236 -14.54 0.28 0.55
C VAL A 236 -13.88 0.99 -0.64
N VAL A 237 -13.42 0.24 -1.63
CA VAL A 237 -12.86 0.79 -2.89
C VAL A 237 -13.90 1.59 -3.68
N ALA A 238 -15.13 1.08 -3.77
CA ALA A 238 -16.22 1.80 -4.41
C ALA A 238 -16.55 3.11 -3.66
N VAL A 239 -16.65 3.02 -2.33
CA VAL A 239 -16.94 4.15 -1.44
C VAL A 239 -15.84 5.21 -1.51
N SER A 240 -14.56 4.81 -1.51
CA SER A 240 -13.44 5.74 -1.62
C SER A 240 -13.48 6.52 -2.92
N LYS A 241 -13.91 5.88 -4.02
CA LYS A 241 -14.07 6.54 -5.32
C LYS A 241 -15.22 7.55 -5.31
N ILE A 242 -16.37 7.16 -4.77
CA ILE A 242 -17.56 8.03 -4.68
C ILE A 242 -17.28 9.25 -3.78
N LEU A 243 -16.61 9.04 -2.65
CA LEU A 243 -16.31 10.08 -1.66
C LEU A 243 -14.97 10.77 -1.90
N GLN A 244 -14.31 10.52 -3.05
CA GLN A 244 -13.02 11.11 -3.45
C GLN A 244 -11.94 11.05 -2.36
N ASN A 245 -11.87 9.94 -1.64
CA ASN A 245 -10.93 9.73 -0.54
C ASN A 245 -9.87 8.68 -0.92
N SER A 246 -8.79 8.58 -0.15
CA SER A 246 -7.73 7.61 -0.42
C SER A 246 -8.21 6.17 -0.16
N VAL A 247 -8.23 5.36 -1.22
CA VAL A 247 -8.54 3.92 -1.18
C VAL A 247 -7.64 3.23 -0.15
N LEU A 248 -6.33 3.50 -0.23
CA LEU A 248 -5.31 2.90 0.61
C LEU A 248 -5.56 3.22 2.09
N PHE A 249 -5.91 4.47 2.40
CA PHE A 249 -6.19 4.92 3.76
C PHE A 249 -7.47 4.31 4.34
N LEU A 250 -8.58 4.34 3.60
CA LEU A 250 -9.84 3.76 4.08
C LEU A 250 -9.74 2.25 4.28
N SER A 251 -9.05 1.54 3.39
CA SER A 251 -8.80 0.12 3.57
C SER A 251 -7.84 -0.17 4.73
N ALA A 252 -6.86 0.70 5.01
CA ALA A 252 -6.03 0.56 6.21
C ALA A 252 -6.81 0.80 7.50
N LEU A 253 -7.78 1.71 7.52
CA LEU A 253 -8.70 1.87 8.66
C LEU A 253 -9.54 0.60 8.87
N LEU A 254 -10.05 -0.01 7.79
CA LEU A 254 -10.75 -1.29 7.85
C LEU A 254 -9.84 -2.37 8.48
N GLY A 255 -8.63 -2.53 7.94
CA GLY A 255 -7.65 -3.51 8.44
C GLY A 255 -7.30 -3.29 9.91
N THR A 256 -7.10 -2.04 10.30
CA THR A 256 -6.82 -1.66 11.70
C THR A 256 -7.98 -2.04 12.61
N THR A 257 -9.21 -1.74 12.20
CA THR A 257 -10.41 -2.04 12.99
C THR A 257 -10.58 -3.56 13.16
N VAL A 258 -10.42 -4.31 12.07
CA VAL A 258 -10.49 -5.78 12.06
C VAL A 258 -9.40 -6.41 12.93
N ALA A 259 -8.16 -5.94 12.83
CA ALA A 259 -7.03 -6.43 13.63
C ALA A 259 -7.17 -6.16 15.13
N ASN A 260 -8.07 -5.27 15.54
CA ASN A 260 -8.29 -5.00 16.96
C ASN A 260 -9.54 -5.69 17.52
N PHE A 261 -10.25 -6.49 16.72
CA PHE A 261 -11.30 -7.37 17.24
C PHE A 261 -10.72 -8.58 18.00
N LYS A 262 -11.31 -8.89 19.16
CA LYS A 262 -10.81 -9.95 20.06
C LYS A 262 -10.84 -11.36 19.46
N ASN A 263 -11.70 -11.61 18.47
CA ASN A 263 -12.01 -12.95 17.98
C ASN A 263 -11.35 -13.30 16.64
N VAL A 264 -10.54 -12.39 16.06
CA VAL A 264 -9.94 -12.59 14.74
C VAL A 264 -8.53 -13.14 14.90
N ASN A 265 -8.22 -14.27 14.26
CA ASN A 265 -6.87 -14.83 14.25
C ASN A 265 -6.02 -14.14 13.18
N ILE A 266 -5.50 -12.96 13.53
CA ILE A 266 -4.72 -12.10 12.63
C ILE A 266 -3.48 -12.82 12.10
N LYS A 267 -2.87 -13.70 12.89
CA LYS A 267 -1.68 -14.45 12.46
C LYS A 267 -2.02 -15.38 11.31
N LYS A 268 -3.14 -16.11 11.41
CA LYS A 268 -3.64 -16.98 10.34
C LYS A 268 -3.95 -16.16 9.09
N LEU A 269 -4.65 -15.04 9.25
CA LEU A 269 -5.01 -14.16 8.15
C LEU A 269 -3.76 -13.58 7.46
N TYR A 270 -2.80 -13.08 8.23
CA TYR A 270 -1.57 -12.48 7.70
C TYR A 270 -0.68 -13.50 6.99
N LEU A 271 -0.49 -14.70 7.56
CA LEU A 271 0.33 -15.75 6.96
C LEU A 271 -0.26 -16.24 5.64
N ALA A 272 -1.57 -16.48 5.61
CA ALA A 272 -2.22 -16.94 4.40
C ALA A 272 -2.20 -15.88 3.29
N VAL A 273 -2.17 -14.58 3.63
CA VAL A 273 -2.02 -13.53 2.64
C VAL A 273 -0.57 -13.35 2.18
N GLN A 274 0.43 -13.64 3.02
CA GLN A 274 1.84 -13.61 2.59
C GLN A 274 2.22 -14.79 1.68
N GLU A 275 1.48 -15.90 1.72
CA GLU A 275 1.73 -17.09 0.90
C GLU A 275 1.14 -16.99 -0.52
N TRP A 276 0.28 -16.01 -0.79
CA TRP A 276 -0.26 -15.69 -2.12
C TRP A 276 0.61 -14.67 -2.86
#